data_AF-X1H5V8-F1
#
_entry.id   AF-X1H5V8-F1
#
_cell.length_a   1.000
_cell.length_b   1.000
_cell.length_c   1.000
_cell.angle_alpha   90.00
_cell.angle_beta   90.00
_cell.angle_gamma   90.00
#
_symmetry.space_group_name_H-M   'P 1'
#
loop_
_entity.id
_entity.type
_entity.pdbx_description
1 polymer ?
#
loop_
_entity_poly.entity_id
_entity_poly.type
_entity_poly.pdbx_seq_one_letter_code
_entity_poly.pdbx_strand_id
1 'polypeptide(L)'
;NKDEIAGDDICPQVGCVIHPIDGTIIRAAVNKGFRSPQINELYLFPSSNTDLEPEIVWNYEVGLNQRIIQGLNIEAAAFLMKGKNLIELEQNELPEEAVLRELREETNIKGTLKHLIGVYTEPTKLYGNILLIGYEINFVWGKPKPGSDTEETKFFRVDKLPVIHFASHRAIIKDGIAKNGNKISFIEVLKSKITEATITRTQLFYKGSMGIDSKIMEAAKLVPGEKVQVLNYNNGERLETYTIEEKSGSGKIILYGPASKKGKCVLTKTKDGICCRLSC
;
A
#
# COMPACT_ATOMS: atom_id res chain seq x y z
N ASN A 1 28.48 34.75 2.14
CA ASN A 1 28.15 34.57 0.72
C ASN A 1 27.24 35.71 0.30
N LYS A 2 27.47 36.23 -0.91
CA LYS A 2 26.68 37.32 -1.48
C LYS A 2 25.87 36.76 -2.64
N ASP A 3 24.55 36.84 -2.57
CA ASP A 3 23.66 36.43 -3.65
C ASP A 3 22.76 37.62 -4.02
N GLU A 4 22.59 37.87 -5.32
CA GLU A 4 21.86 39.04 -5.82
C GLU A 4 20.35 38.99 -5.55
N ILE A 5 19.80 37.80 -5.29
CA ILE A 5 18.37 37.55 -5.16
C ILE A 5 18.01 37.17 -3.71
N ALA A 6 18.81 36.30 -3.08
CA ALA A 6 18.56 35.79 -1.72
C ALA A 6 19.16 36.65 -0.58
N GLY A 7 19.95 37.67 -0.92
CA GLY A 7 20.57 38.60 0.04
C GLY A 7 21.93 38.15 0.57
N ASP A 8 22.43 38.90 1.56
CA ASP A 8 23.75 38.68 2.16
C ASP A 8 23.62 37.78 3.40
N ASP A 9 24.28 36.61 3.40
CA ASP A 9 24.33 35.74 4.57
C ASP A 9 25.78 35.42 5.00
N ILE A 10 26.03 35.50 6.30
CA ILE A 10 27.32 35.22 6.92
C ILE A 10 27.39 33.71 7.16
N CYS A 11 28.43 33.06 6.61
CA CYS A 11 28.67 31.62 6.73
C CYS A 11 29.87 31.39 7.68
N PRO A 12 29.70 31.51 9.01
CA PRO A 12 30.81 31.32 9.93
C PRO A 12 31.27 29.87 9.94
N GLN A 13 32.58 29.69 10.06
CA GLN A 13 33.21 28.42 10.34
C GLN A 13 34.14 28.61 11.53
N VAL A 14 33.94 27.83 12.58
CA VAL A 14 34.77 27.84 13.78
C VAL A 14 35.18 26.40 14.05
N GLY A 15 36.48 26.18 14.17
CA GLY A 15 37.06 24.90 14.54
C GLY A 15 37.98 25.04 15.72
N CYS A 16 38.03 24.01 16.55
CA CYS A 16 38.98 23.87 17.64
C CYS A 16 39.67 22.51 17.54
N VAL A 17 40.98 22.51 17.72
CA VAL A 17 41.78 21.30 17.86
C VAL A 17 42.51 21.39 19.19
N ILE A 18 42.28 20.39 20.04
CA ILE A 18 42.93 20.31 21.34
C ILE A 18 43.75 19.03 21.43
N HIS A 19 44.90 19.18 22.09
CA HIS A 19 45.84 18.10 22.39
C HIS A 19 45.88 17.91 23.91
N PRO A 20 44.88 17.23 24.50
CA PRO A 20 44.76 17.13 25.95
C PRO A 20 45.91 16.32 26.59
N ILE A 21 46.43 15.33 25.87
CA ILE A 21 47.59 14.51 26.25
C ILE A 21 48.34 14.07 24.97
N ASP A 22 49.61 13.68 25.12
CA ASP A 22 50.41 13.19 24.00
C ASP A 22 49.73 12.00 23.30
N GLY A 23 49.66 12.08 21.97
CA GLY A 23 48.98 11.08 21.15
C GLY A 23 47.45 11.22 21.08
N THR A 24 46.83 12.18 21.77
CA THR A 24 45.38 12.43 21.68
C THR A 24 45.09 13.74 20.98
N ILE A 25 44.20 13.69 19.99
CA ILE A 25 43.74 14.85 19.24
C ILE A 25 42.22 14.84 19.28
N ILE A 26 41.62 15.88 19.84
CA ILE A 26 40.18 16.10 19.73
C ILE A 26 39.98 17.29 18.78
N ARG A 27 39.11 17.09 17.79
CA ARG A 27 38.71 18.09 16.82
C ARG A 27 37.23 18.38 17.02
N ALA A 28 36.85 19.64 17.07
CA ALA A 28 35.45 20.04 17.03
C ALA A 28 35.31 21.15 15.99
N ALA A 29 34.30 21.06 15.13
CA ALA A 29 34.03 22.07 14.13
C ALA A 29 32.54 22.37 14.06
N VAL A 30 32.23 23.64 13.85
CA VAL A 30 30.90 24.13 13.54
C VAL A 30 31.00 25.00 12.31
N ASN A 31 30.23 24.66 11.28
CA ASN A 31 30.18 25.44 10.05
C ASN A 31 28.74 25.64 9.58
N LYS A 32 28.45 26.86 9.15
CA LYS A 32 27.22 27.18 8.43
C LYS A 32 27.49 27.14 6.93
N GLY A 33 26.75 26.29 6.22
CA GLY A 33 26.66 26.26 4.76
C GLY A 33 25.49 27.08 4.26
N PHE A 34 25.65 27.65 3.07
CA PHE A 34 24.64 28.43 2.34
C PHE A 34 24.66 28.00 0.89
N ARG A 35 23.49 27.73 0.31
CA ARG A 35 23.31 27.51 -1.12
C ARG A 35 22.19 28.41 -1.63
N SER A 36 22.48 29.21 -2.65
CA SER A 36 21.43 29.99 -3.29
C SER A 36 20.55 29.11 -4.18
N PRO A 37 19.23 29.37 -4.18
CA PRO A 37 18.30 28.61 -5.01
C PRO A 37 18.55 28.95 -6.47
N GLN A 38 18.38 27.97 -7.35
CA GLN A 38 18.62 28.15 -8.78
C GLN A 38 17.29 28.29 -9.53
N ILE A 39 17.23 29.16 -10.54
CA ILE A 39 16.00 29.38 -11.33
C ILE A 39 15.48 28.08 -11.98
N ASN A 40 16.36 27.16 -12.35
CA ASN A 40 15.97 25.87 -12.91
C ASN A 40 15.21 24.98 -11.89
N GLU A 41 15.34 25.23 -10.59
CA GLU A 41 14.64 24.50 -9.52
C GLU A 41 13.14 24.86 -9.43
N LEU A 42 12.71 26.00 -10.00
CA LEU A 42 11.29 26.34 -10.18
C LEU A 42 10.59 25.46 -11.22
N TYR A 43 11.34 24.88 -12.17
CA TYR A 43 10.78 24.27 -13.38
C TYR A 43 11.06 22.78 -13.53
N LEU A 44 11.92 22.20 -12.68
CA LEU A 44 12.39 20.82 -12.83
C LEU A 44 11.75 19.81 -11.87
N PHE A 45 11.05 20.27 -10.81
CA PHE A 45 10.45 19.40 -9.77
C PHE A 45 9.17 20.06 -9.21
N PRO A 46 8.21 19.30 -8.60
CA PRO A 46 7.12 19.93 -7.84
C PRO A 46 7.73 20.88 -6.82
N SER A 47 7.28 22.14 -6.85
CA SER A 47 7.97 23.27 -6.24
C SER A 47 8.08 23.12 -4.71
N SER A 48 9.20 22.57 -4.24
CA SER A 48 9.49 22.45 -2.80
C SER A 48 9.83 23.81 -2.16
N ASN A 49 10.06 24.84 -2.99
CA ASN A 49 10.46 26.19 -2.58
C ASN A 49 9.90 27.25 -3.56
N THR A 50 8.58 27.49 -3.50
CA THR A 50 7.90 28.50 -4.34
C THR A 50 8.40 29.93 -4.12
N ASP A 51 8.96 30.20 -2.94
CA ASP A 51 9.42 31.53 -2.53
C ASP A 51 10.91 31.78 -2.78
N LEU A 52 11.64 30.81 -3.39
CA LEU A 52 13.09 30.89 -3.65
C LEU A 52 13.90 31.32 -2.41
N GLU A 53 13.58 30.77 -1.24
CA GLU A 53 14.37 31.02 -0.04
C GLU A 53 15.71 30.26 -0.08
N PRO A 54 16.82 30.81 0.45
CA PRO A 54 18.11 30.14 0.45
C PRO A 54 18.14 28.90 1.35
N GLU A 55 18.90 27.88 0.94
CA GLU A 55 19.15 26.70 1.77
C GLU A 55 20.23 27.02 2.81
N ILE A 56 19.94 26.71 4.07
CA ILE A 56 20.86 26.94 5.19
C ILE A 56 21.10 25.63 5.92
N VAL A 57 22.38 25.26 6.06
CA VAL A 57 22.77 24.04 6.78
C VAL A 57 23.76 24.37 7.88
N TRP A 58 23.50 23.89 9.09
CA TRP A 58 24.46 23.89 10.18
C TRP A 58 25.04 22.50 10.38
N ASN A 59 26.36 22.40 10.26
CA ASN A 59 27.10 21.17 10.50
C ASN A 59 27.88 21.30 11.81
N TYR A 60 27.75 20.27 12.65
CA TYR A 60 28.47 20.13 13.91
C TYR A 60 29.24 18.83 13.86
N GLU A 61 30.56 18.89 14.01
CA GLU A 61 31.45 17.73 13.93
C GLU A 61 32.31 17.65 15.19
N VAL A 62 32.48 16.44 15.71
CA VAL A 62 33.43 16.14 16.79
C VAL A 62 34.19 14.87 16.43
N GLY A 63 35.53 14.95 16.44
CA GLY A 63 36.44 13.84 16.19
C GLY A 63 37.40 13.64 17.35
N LEU A 64 37.74 12.38 17.63
CA LEU A 64 38.75 11.93 18.57
C LEU A 64 39.72 11.02 17.82
N ASN A 65 41.01 11.33 17.90
CA ASN A 65 42.09 10.47 17.43
C ASN A 65 43.02 10.19 18.61
N GLN A 66 43.17 8.92 18.97
CA GLN A 66 43.99 8.46 20.08
C GLN A 66 45.04 7.48 19.56
N ARG A 67 46.30 7.86 19.67
CA ARG A 67 47.44 6.96 19.56
C ARG A 67 47.64 6.24 20.89
N ILE A 68 47.51 4.92 20.88
CA ILE A 68 47.66 4.09 22.08
C ILE A 68 49.09 3.57 22.21
N ILE A 69 49.65 3.06 21.11
CA ILE A 69 51.04 2.55 21.03
C ILE A 69 51.61 2.79 19.62
N GLN A 70 52.91 2.53 19.41
CA GLN A 70 53.48 2.48 18.07
C GLN A 70 52.74 1.42 17.23
N GLY A 71 51.98 1.86 16.23
CA GLY A 71 51.23 1.02 15.30
C GLY A 71 49.73 0.89 15.57
N LEU A 72 49.20 1.43 16.69
CA LEU A 72 47.77 1.38 17.00
C LEU A 72 47.20 2.78 17.26
N ASN A 73 46.31 3.21 16.37
CA ASN A 73 45.54 4.45 16.47
C ASN A 73 44.04 4.10 16.47
N ILE A 74 43.27 4.77 17.33
CA ILE A 74 41.81 4.73 17.35
C ILE A 74 41.30 6.08 16.90
N GLU A 75 40.36 6.06 15.95
CA GLU A 75 39.67 7.26 15.47
C GLU A 75 38.17 7.09 15.62
N ALA A 76 37.50 8.10 16.16
CA ALA A 76 36.06 8.18 16.29
C ALA A 76 35.60 9.56 15.83
N ALA A 77 34.56 9.62 15.02
CA ALA A 77 33.96 10.86 14.57
C ALA A 77 32.44 10.80 14.69
N ALA A 78 31.85 11.91 15.12
CA ALA A 78 30.41 12.12 15.18
C ALA A 78 30.07 13.42 14.47
N PHE A 79 28.99 13.41 13.70
CA PHE A 79 28.50 14.58 12.98
C PHE A 79 26.99 14.73 13.17
N LEU A 80 26.53 15.98 13.20
CA LEU A 80 25.11 16.35 13.25
C LEU A 80 24.87 17.48 12.25
N MET A 81 23.87 17.31 11.40
CA MET A 81 23.47 18.32 10.41
C MET A 81 22.06 18.81 10.72
N LYS A 82 21.87 20.13 10.72
CA LYS A 82 20.55 20.78 10.84
C LYS A 82 20.35 21.68 9.63
N GLY A 83 19.55 21.23 8.68
CA GLY A 83 19.17 22.01 7.49
C GLY A 83 17.83 22.71 7.65
N LYS A 84 17.66 23.84 6.95
CA LYS A 84 16.41 24.57 6.73
C LYS A 84 16.26 24.84 5.24
N ASN A 85 15.03 24.77 4.74
CA ASN A 85 14.70 24.94 3.33
C ASN A 85 15.54 24.04 2.41
N LEU A 86 15.94 22.87 2.91
CA LEU A 86 16.58 21.85 2.07
C LEU A 86 15.57 21.45 0.99
N ILE A 87 16.00 21.38 -0.27
CA ILE A 87 15.19 20.75 -1.31
C ILE A 87 15.04 19.27 -0.93
N GLU A 88 13.91 18.94 -0.31
CA GLU A 88 13.48 17.57 -0.09
C GLU A 88 12.98 17.03 -1.44
N LEU A 89 13.76 16.13 -2.04
CA LEU A 89 13.37 15.44 -3.28
C LEU A 89 12.15 14.53 -3.10
N GLU A 90 11.81 14.19 -1.85
CA GLU A 90 10.68 13.34 -1.52
C GLU A 90 9.97 13.92 -0.30
N GLN A 91 8.77 14.46 -0.50
CA GLN A 91 7.79 14.42 0.58
C GLN A 91 7.63 12.93 0.93
N ASN A 92 7.87 12.56 2.19
CA ASN A 92 7.58 11.21 2.70
C ASN A 92 6.06 11.04 2.81
N GLU A 93 5.37 11.17 1.69
CA GLU A 93 3.93 11.09 1.52
C GLU A 93 3.59 9.81 0.75
N LEU A 94 2.48 9.18 1.13
CA LEU A 94 1.98 8.04 0.38
C LEU A 94 1.45 8.53 -0.98
N PRO A 95 1.54 7.74 -2.07
CA PRO A 95 0.97 8.11 -3.37
C PRO A 95 -0.52 8.51 -3.30
N GLU A 96 -1.26 7.93 -2.36
CA GLU A 96 -2.66 8.25 -2.05
C GLU A 96 -2.84 9.65 -1.44
N GLU A 97 -1.87 10.14 -0.67
CA GLU A 97 -1.87 11.47 -0.09
C GLU A 97 -1.45 12.50 -1.15
N ALA A 98 -0.40 12.17 -1.92
CA ALA A 98 0.09 12.95 -3.05
C ALA A 98 -1.04 13.27 -4.03
N VAL A 99 -1.80 12.26 -4.47
CA VAL A 99 -2.87 12.49 -5.46
C VAL A 99 -3.99 13.41 -4.95
N LEU A 100 -4.29 13.38 -3.65
CA LEU A 100 -5.30 14.26 -3.06
C LEU A 100 -4.78 15.69 -2.89
N ARG A 101 -3.49 15.86 -2.58
CA ARG A 101 -2.80 17.14 -2.54
C ARG A 101 -2.74 17.78 -3.93
N GLU A 102 -2.23 17.05 -4.93
CA GLU A 102 -2.14 17.49 -6.33
C GLU A 102 -3.52 17.86 -6.89
N LEU A 103 -4.56 17.05 -6.63
CA LEU A 103 -5.93 17.39 -7.03
C LEU A 103 -6.35 18.74 -6.46
N ARG A 104 -6.02 19.00 -5.19
CA ARG A 104 -6.40 20.24 -4.50
C ARG A 104 -5.64 21.44 -5.06
N GLU A 105 -4.35 21.29 -5.33
CA GLU A 105 -3.46 22.34 -5.83
C GLU A 105 -3.80 22.72 -7.27
N GLU A 106 -3.99 21.73 -8.16
CA GLU A 106 -4.20 21.97 -9.58
C GLU A 106 -5.63 22.40 -9.95
N THR A 107 -6.62 21.98 -9.16
CA THR A 107 -8.04 22.14 -9.54
C THR A 107 -8.90 22.84 -8.50
N ASN A 108 -8.39 23.05 -7.29
CA ASN A 108 -9.16 23.55 -6.15
C ASN A 108 -10.38 22.65 -5.81
N ILE A 109 -10.30 21.35 -6.13
CA ILE A 109 -11.32 20.34 -5.80
C ILE A 109 -10.87 19.54 -4.56
N LYS A 110 -11.82 19.22 -3.68
CA LYS A 110 -11.63 18.24 -2.61
C LYS A 110 -12.32 16.93 -2.97
N GLY A 111 -11.59 15.83 -2.84
CA GLY A 111 -12.10 14.49 -3.09
C GLY A 111 -11.74 13.49 -2.00
N THR A 112 -12.30 12.29 -2.09
CA THR A 112 -11.87 11.12 -1.30
C THR A 112 -11.44 10.01 -2.24
N LEU A 113 -10.31 9.38 -1.96
CA LEU A 113 -9.81 8.26 -2.75
C LEU A 113 -10.84 7.14 -2.83
N LYS A 114 -11.12 6.63 -4.03
CA LYS A 114 -12.01 5.50 -4.24
C LYS A 114 -11.23 4.20 -4.41
N HIS A 115 -10.32 4.15 -5.37
CA HIS A 115 -9.38 3.03 -5.57
C HIS A 115 -8.30 3.34 -6.61
N LEU A 116 -7.28 2.48 -6.69
CA LEU A 116 -6.24 2.50 -7.72
C LEU A 116 -6.80 2.01 -9.08
N ILE A 117 -6.69 2.85 -10.11
CA ILE A 117 -7.01 2.49 -11.49
C ILE A 117 -5.90 1.62 -12.07
N GLY A 118 -4.63 2.00 -11.89
CA GLY A 118 -3.50 1.21 -12.39
C GLY A 118 -2.18 1.97 -12.38
N VAL A 119 -1.14 1.30 -12.86
CA VAL A 119 0.21 1.86 -13.02
C VAL A 119 0.58 1.84 -14.50
N TYR A 120 1.07 2.96 -15.01
CA TYR A 120 1.31 3.23 -16.42
C TYR A 120 2.71 3.76 -16.62
N THR A 121 3.22 3.69 -17.85
CA THR A 121 4.51 4.26 -18.21
C THR A 121 4.37 5.13 -19.44
N GLU A 122 4.99 6.31 -19.44
CA GLU A 122 5.07 7.19 -20.61
C GLU A 122 6.54 7.48 -20.94
N PRO A 123 7.00 7.17 -22.18
CA PRO A 123 8.33 7.56 -22.61
C PRO A 123 8.40 9.08 -22.81
N THR A 124 9.38 9.73 -22.19
CA THR A 124 9.65 11.15 -22.36
C THR A 124 11.03 11.37 -22.96
N LYS A 125 11.17 12.46 -23.72
CA LYS A 125 12.44 12.82 -24.37
C LYS A 125 13.51 13.29 -23.38
N LEU A 126 13.10 13.83 -22.23
CA LEU A 126 13.98 14.45 -21.24
C LEU A 126 14.39 13.50 -20.13
N TYR A 127 13.48 12.65 -19.64
CA TYR A 127 13.67 11.87 -18.42
C TYR A 127 13.55 10.35 -18.63
N GLY A 128 13.47 9.88 -19.88
CA GLY A 128 13.22 8.48 -20.17
C GLY A 128 11.78 8.08 -19.83
N ASN A 129 11.57 6.85 -19.36
CA ASN A 129 10.24 6.36 -19.04
C ASN A 129 9.79 6.86 -17.66
N ILE A 130 8.70 7.63 -17.64
CA ILE A 130 8.06 8.08 -16.40
C ILE A 130 7.01 7.05 -15.98
N LEU A 131 6.97 6.72 -14.69
CA LEU A 131 5.93 5.90 -14.08
C LEU A 131 4.79 6.79 -13.59
N LEU A 132 3.55 6.44 -13.95
CA LEU A 132 2.33 7.17 -13.60
C LEU A 132 1.41 6.24 -12.82
N ILE A 133 0.87 6.70 -11.69
CA ILE A 133 -0.08 5.96 -10.88
C ILE A 133 -1.45 6.65 -11.00
N GLY A 134 -2.42 5.97 -11.60
CA GLY A 134 -3.77 6.51 -11.82
C GLY A 134 -4.73 6.12 -10.71
N TYR A 135 -5.43 7.10 -10.13
CA TYR A 135 -6.43 6.88 -9.07
C TYR A 135 -7.82 7.38 -9.48
N GLU A 136 -8.86 6.71 -9.00
CA GLU A 136 -10.22 7.22 -9.06
C GLU A 136 -10.56 7.92 -7.74
N ILE A 137 -11.11 9.13 -7.84
CA ILE A 137 -11.44 9.98 -6.69
C ILE A 137 -12.92 10.35 -6.75
N ASN A 138 -13.62 10.17 -5.63
CA ASN A 138 -14.98 10.67 -5.47
C ASN A 138 -14.93 12.18 -5.22
N PHE A 139 -15.69 12.94 -5.99
CA PHE A 139 -15.88 14.37 -5.76
C PHE A 139 -16.65 14.60 -4.45
N VAL A 140 -16.12 15.45 -3.57
CA VAL A 140 -16.82 15.86 -2.34
C VAL A 140 -17.34 17.28 -2.49
N TRP A 141 -16.47 18.24 -2.79
CA TRP A 141 -16.83 19.64 -3.01
C TRP A 141 -15.71 20.41 -3.69
N GLY A 142 -16.04 21.57 -4.27
CA GLY A 142 -15.09 22.47 -4.92
C GLY A 142 -15.63 22.99 -6.26
N LYS A 143 -15.15 24.14 -6.69
CA LYS A 143 -15.37 24.64 -8.05
C LYS A 143 -14.03 24.58 -8.78
N PRO A 144 -13.99 24.00 -9.99
CA PRO A 144 -12.77 23.96 -10.79
C PRO A 144 -12.21 25.37 -10.93
N LYS A 145 -11.00 25.56 -10.41
CA LYS A 145 -10.22 26.77 -10.61
C LYS A 145 -8.79 26.33 -10.89
N PRO A 146 -8.16 26.82 -11.96
CA PRO A 146 -6.78 26.48 -12.28
C PRO A 146 -5.84 26.80 -11.12
N GLY A 147 -4.91 25.85 -10.87
CA GLY A 147 -3.72 26.04 -10.04
C GLY A 147 -2.68 26.93 -10.72
N SER A 148 -1.46 26.96 -10.17
CA SER A 148 -0.37 27.77 -10.72
C SER A 148 0.06 27.34 -12.12
N ASP A 149 -0.08 26.05 -12.44
CA ASP A 149 0.53 25.41 -13.61
C ASP A 149 -0.49 25.02 -14.69
N THR A 150 -1.77 25.32 -14.43
CA THR A 150 -2.90 24.98 -15.31
C THR A 150 -3.54 26.24 -15.89
N GLU A 151 -3.70 26.32 -17.21
CA GLU A 151 -4.41 27.45 -17.84
C GLU A 151 -5.93 27.38 -17.66
N GLU A 152 -6.50 26.18 -17.68
CA GLU A 152 -7.95 25.97 -17.59
C GLU A 152 -8.30 24.63 -16.92
N THR A 153 -9.28 24.67 -16.00
CA THR A 153 -9.82 23.47 -15.35
C THR A 153 -11.33 23.45 -15.47
N LYS A 154 -11.89 22.38 -16.03
CA LYS A 154 -13.34 22.22 -16.23
C LYS A 154 -13.77 20.76 -16.04
N PHE A 155 -15.03 20.56 -15.68
CA PHE A 155 -15.65 19.25 -15.76
C PHE A 155 -16.07 18.95 -17.20
N PHE A 156 -15.66 17.79 -17.69
CA PHE A 156 -16.07 17.27 -18.98
C PHE A 156 -16.99 16.07 -18.78
N ARG A 157 -17.96 15.92 -19.68
CA ARG A 157 -18.71 14.67 -19.73
C ARG A 157 -17.86 13.59 -20.37
N VAL A 158 -18.02 12.35 -19.90
CA VAL A 158 -17.24 11.20 -20.36
C VAL A 158 -17.42 10.92 -21.86
N ASP A 159 -18.61 11.17 -22.39
CA ASP A 159 -18.97 11.07 -23.81
C ASP A 159 -18.41 12.20 -24.67
N LYS A 160 -17.88 13.26 -24.05
CA LYS A 160 -17.41 14.47 -24.74
C LYS A 160 -16.12 15.01 -24.12
N LEU A 161 -15.08 14.17 -24.15
CA LEU A 161 -13.75 14.54 -23.69
C LEU A 161 -13.00 15.38 -24.74
N PRO A 162 -12.17 16.34 -24.32
CA PRO A 162 -11.27 17.06 -25.21
C PRO A 162 -10.13 16.15 -25.70
N VAL A 163 -9.30 16.66 -26.60
CA VAL A 163 -8.10 15.95 -27.06
C VAL A 163 -7.13 15.81 -25.89
N ILE A 164 -6.90 14.58 -25.44
CA ILE A 164 -5.91 14.26 -24.41
C ILE A 164 -4.60 13.92 -25.10
N HIS A 165 -3.57 14.73 -24.89
CA HIS A 165 -2.30 14.62 -25.63
C HIS A 165 -1.49 13.37 -25.28
N PHE A 166 -1.40 13.03 -24.00
CA PHE A 166 -0.58 11.90 -23.52
C PHE A 166 -1.28 10.55 -23.66
N ALA A 167 -0.54 9.53 -24.10
CA ALA A 167 -1.10 8.19 -24.32
C ALA A 167 -1.49 7.52 -23.00
N SER A 168 -0.66 7.66 -21.98
CA SER A 168 -0.91 7.26 -20.61
C SER A 168 -2.20 7.84 -20.04
N HIS A 169 -2.44 9.14 -20.16
CA HIS A 169 -3.70 9.76 -19.69
C HIS A 169 -4.93 9.19 -20.40
N ARG A 170 -4.85 8.93 -21.72
CA ARG A 170 -5.93 8.24 -22.46
C ARG A 170 -6.17 6.84 -21.92
N ALA A 171 -5.12 6.09 -21.60
CA ALA A 171 -5.21 4.75 -21.03
C ALA A 171 -5.85 4.77 -19.63
N ILE A 172 -5.38 5.66 -18.75
CA ILE A 172 -5.93 5.85 -17.39
C ILE A 172 -7.43 6.14 -17.46
N ILE A 173 -7.86 7.08 -18.30
CA ILE A 173 -9.27 7.45 -18.44
C ILE A 173 -10.09 6.27 -18.97
N LYS A 174 -9.60 5.58 -20.00
CA LYS A 174 -10.27 4.41 -20.56
C LYS A 174 -10.45 3.31 -19.51
N ASP A 175 -9.41 3.01 -18.74
CA ASP A 175 -9.44 1.98 -17.70
C ASP A 175 -10.33 2.39 -16.52
N GLY A 176 -10.32 3.67 -16.15
CA GLY A 176 -11.22 4.23 -15.13
C GLY A 176 -12.70 4.11 -15.54
N ILE A 177 -13.03 4.39 -16.81
CA ILE A 177 -14.38 4.19 -17.35
C ILE A 177 -14.76 2.71 -17.36
N ALA A 178 -13.85 1.83 -17.79
CA ALA A 178 -14.07 0.39 -17.83
C ALA A 178 -14.27 -0.19 -16.42
N LYS A 179 -13.50 0.28 -15.42
CA LYS A 179 -13.64 -0.11 -14.00
C LYS A 179 -14.92 0.42 -13.36
N ASN A 180 -15.41 1.60 -13.75
CA ASN A 180 -16.72 2.08 -13.32
C ASN A 180 -17.88 1.24 -13.87
N GLY A 181 -17.70 0.62 -15.03
CA GLY A 181 -18.66 -0.34 -15.61
C GLY A 181 -18.51 -1.79 -15.10
N ASN A 182 -17.31 -2.17 -14.64
CA ASN A 182 -17.03 -3.48 -14.09
C ASN A 182 -17.14 -3.48 -12.57
N LYS A 183 -18.31 -3.95 -12.10
CA LYS A 183 -18.48 -4.60 -10.81
C LYS A 183 -17.19 -5.34 -10.46
N ILE A 184 -16.53 -4.97 -9.36
CA ILE A 184 -15.30 -5.58 -8.87
C ILE A 184 -15.42 -7.10 -9.05
N SER A 185 -14.73 -7.64 -10.05
CA SER A 185 -14.69 -9.08 -10.27
C SER A 185 -13.69 -9.60 -9.26
N PHE A 186 -14.21 -9.94 -8.08
CA PHE A 186 -13.46 -10.75 -7.13
C PHE A 186 -13.08 -12.06 -7.83
N ILE A 187 -11.79 -12.36 -7.88
CA ILE A 187 -11.33 -13.71 -8.23
C ILE A 187 -11.57 -14.55 -6.98
N GLU A 188 -12.67 -15.31 -6.97
CA GLU A 188 -12.93 -16.27 -5.90
C GLU A 188 -12.05 -17.51 -6.09
N VAL A 189 -10.97 -17.59 -5.30
CA VAL A 189 -10.09 -18.74 -5.26
C VAL A 189 -10.51 -19.65 -4.10
N LEU A 190 -10.85 -20.91 -4.40
CA LEU A 190 -11.14 -21.91 -3.37
C LEU A 190 -9.81 -22.40 -2.76
N LYS A 191 -9.65 -22.22 -1.44
CA LYS A 191 -8.45 -22.61 -0.69
C LYS A 191 -8.20 -24.13 -0.70
N SER A 192 -9.26 -24.90 -0.49
CA SER A 192 -9.21 -26.36 -0.40
C SER A 192 -10.53 -27.00 -0.82
N LYS A 193 -10.49 -28.29 -1.14
CA LYS A 193 -11.66 -29.07 -1.58
C LYS A 193 -11.72 -30.38 -0.81
N ILE A 194 -12.87 -30.65 -0.20
CA ILE A 194 -13.19 -31.98 0.34
C ILE A 194 -14.05 -32.69 -0.71
N THR A 195 -13.61 -33.87 -1.16
CA THR A 195 -14.34 -34.72 -2.12
C THR A 195 -14.98 -35.91 -1.42
N GLU A 196 -16.09 -36.40 -1.96
CA GLU A 196 -16.77 -37.63 -1.50
C GLU A 196 -17.26 -37.60 -0.04
N ALA A 197 -17.42 -36.40 0.51
CA ALA A 197 -18.03 -36.18 1.81
C ALA A 197 -19.49 -36.68 1.84
N THR A 198 -19.80 -37.60 2.74
CA THR A 198 -21.16 -38.14 2.92
C THR A 198 -21.83 -37.55 4.15
N ILE A 199 -23.05 -37.04 4.01
CA ILE A 199 -23.82 -36.48 5.13
C ILE A 199 -24.20 -37.62 6.10
N THR A 200 -23.55 -37.61 7.26
CA THR A 200 -23.77 -38.59 8.34
C THR A 200 -25.03 -38.31 9.16
N ARG A 201 -25.45 -37.03 9.23
CA ARG A 201 -26.65 -36.62 9.98
C ARG A 201 -27.18 -35.28 9.47
N THR A 202 -28.47 -35.05 9.65
CA THR A 202 -29.09 -33.73 9.48
C THR A 202 -29.84 -33.33 10.75
N GLN A 203 -29.81 -32.06 11.10
CA GLN A 203 -30.48 -31.55 12.30
C GLN A 203 -31.12 -30.18 12.02
N LEU A 204 -32.42 -30.20 11.74
CA LEU A 204 -33.18 -29.02 11.32
C LEU A 204 -33.34 -27.96 12.43
N PHE A 205 -33.56 -28.41 13.67
CA PHE A 205 -33.79 -27.53 14.83
C PHE A 205 -32.48 -27.22 15.59
N TYR A 206 -31.52 -26.62 14.88
CA TYR A 206 -30.26 -26.15 15.47
C TYR A 206 -29.83 -24.85 14.77
N LYS A 207 -29.06 -24.00 15.46
CA LYS A 207 -28.49 -22.78 14.83
C LYS A 207 -27.52 -23.22 13.73
N GLY A 208 -27.95 -23.03 12.47
CA GLY A 208 -27.45 -23.75 11.31
C GLY A 208 -26.04 -23.39 10.84
N SER A 209 -25.38 -24.41 10.26
CA SER A 209 -24.01 -24.42 9.72
C SER A 209 -23.70 -25.83 9.13
N MET A 210 -22.45 -26.12 8.78
CA MET A 210 -21.96 -27.48 8.44
C MET A 210 -21.00 -27.99 9.53
N GLY A 211 -21.40 -29.04 10.27
CA GLY A 211 -20.51 -29.76 11.19
C GLY A 211 -19.54 -30.68 10.44
N ILE A 212 -18.24 -30.60 10.73
CA ILE A 212 -17.19 -31.43 10.10
C ILE A 212 -16.25 -31.95 11.18
N ASP A 213 -15.90 -33.24 11.12
CA ASP A 213 -14.85 -33.85 11.95
C ASP A 213 -13.55 -33.03 11.91
N SER A 214 -13.02 -32.68 13.08
CA SER A 214 -11.82 -31.88 13.20
C SER A 214 -10.60 -32.47 12.48
N LYS A 215 -10.47 -33.80 12.34
CA LYS A 215 -9.39 -34.41 11.53
C LYS A 215 -9.51 -34.09 10.04
N ILE A 216 -10.74 -34.06 9.53
CA ILE A 216 -11.01 -33.72 8.13
C ILE A 216 -10.77 -32.23 7.93
N MET A 217 -11.17 -31.39 8.89
CA MET A 217 -10.90 -29.96 8.87
C MET A 217 -9.39 -29.68 8.85
N GLU A 218 -8.61 -30.34 9.72
CA GLU A 218 -7.16 -30.21 9.77
C GLU A 218 -6.50 -30.62 8.45
N ALA A 219 -6.88 -31.78 7.90
CA ALA A 219 -6.36 -32.26 6.61
C ALA A 219 -6.71 -31.31 5.45
N ALA A 220 -7.90 -30.72 5.46
CA ALA A 220 -8.35 -29.74 4.46
C ALA A 220 -7.90 -28.30 4.78
N LYS A 221 -7.15 -28.08 5.87
CA LYS A 221 -6.73 -26.77 6.39
C LYS A 221 -7.91 -25.80 6.58
N LEU A 222 -9.07 -26.30 7.02
CA LEU A 222 -10.25 -25.51 7.37
C LEU A 222 -10.21 -25.10 8.84
N VAL A 223 -10.66 -23.90 9.14
CA VAL A 223 -10.87 -23.43 10.52
C VAL A 223 -12.35 -23.37 10.87
N PRO A 224 -12.75 -23.51 12.16
CA PRO A 224 -14.14 -23.32 12.57
C PRO A 224 -14.63 -21.90 12.23
N GLY A 225 -15.83 -21.80 11.66
CA GLY A 225 -16.41 -20.53 11.19
C GLY A 225 -15.97 -20.11 9.78
N GLU A 226 -15.10 -20.87 9.11
CA GLU A 226 -14.69 -20.60 7.73
C GLU A 226 -15.87 -20.77 6.77
N LYS A 227 -16.07 -19.80 5.86
CA LYS A 227 -17.09 -19.87 4.82
C LYS A 227 -16.72 -20.98 3.83
N VAL A 228 -17.67 -21.87 3.56
CA VAL A 228 -17.53 -22.99 2.64
C VAL A 228 -18.67 -23.01 1.63
N GLN A 229 -18.36 -23.47 0.42
CA GLN A 229 -19.35 -23.84 -0.58
C GLN A 229 -19.51 -25.35 -0.61
N VAL A 230 -20.75 -25.81 -0.50
CA VAL A 230 -21.09 -27.22 -0.47
C VAL A 230 -21.94 -27.52 -1.70
N LEU A 231 -21.46 -28.45 -2.53
CA LEU A 231 -22.16 -28.97 -3.69
C LEU A 231 -22.84 -30.28 -3.33
N ASN A 232 -24.16 -30.34 -3.46
CA ASN A 232 -24.90 -31.59 -3.38
C ASN A 232 -24.85 -32.31 -4.73
N TYR A 233 -24.13 -33.43 -4.77
CA TYR A 233 -23.96 -34.23 -5.98
C TYR A 233 -25.28 -34.77 -6.55
N ASN A 234 -26.27 -35.06 -5.69
CA ASN A 234 -27.51 -35.72 -6.11
C ASN A 234 -28.51 -34.80 -6.82
N ASN A 235 -28.48 -33.50 -6.55
CA ASN A 235 -29.44 -32.54 -7.12
C ASN A 235 -28.78 -31.31 -7.75
N GLY A 236 -27.44 -31.23 -7.72
CA GLY A 236 -26.67 -30.11 -8.26
C GLY A 236 -26.79 -28.80 -7.47
N GLU A 237 -27.52 -28.78 -6.35
CA GLU A 237 -27.67 -27.57 -5.55
C GLU A 237 -26.35 -27.20 -4.87
N ARG A 238 -26.04 -25.91 -4.87
CA ARG A 238 -24.96 -25.33 -4.09
C ARG A 238 -25.52 -24.55 -2.92
N LEU A 239 -24.92 -24.72 -1.75
CA LEU A 239 -25.21 -23.91 -0.57
C LEU A 239 -23.91 -23.30 -0.06
N GLU A 240 -24.02 -22.06 0.41
CA GLU A 240 -22.94 -21.38 1.13
C GLU A 240 -23.26 -21.42 2.61
N THR A 241 -22.27 -21.78 3.42
CA THR A 241 -22.41 -21.86 4.88
C THR A 241 -21.06 -21.70 5.54
N TYR A 242 -20.97 -21.92 6.85
CA TYR A 242 -19.73 -21.93 7.61
C TYR A 242 -19.53 -23.26 8.34
N THR A 243 -18.28 -23.57 8.66
CA THR A 243 -17.90 -24.82 9.35
C THR A 243 -18.15 -24.74 10.85
N ILE A 244 -18.56 -25.85 11.46
CA ILE A 244 -18.54 -26.10 12.90
C ILE A 244 -17.70 -27.34 13.15
N GLU A 245 -16.88 -27.30 14.19
CA GLU A 245 -16.01 -28.40 14.56
C GLU A 245 -16.81 -29.52 15.26
N GLU A 246 -16.66 -30.75 14.75
CA GLU A 246 -17.15 -31.97 15.39
C GLU A 246 -15.99 -32.77 16.00
N LYS A 247 -16.34 -33.68 16.92
CA LYS A 247 -15.37 -34.51 17.64
C LYS A 247 -14.38 -35.20 16.68
N SER A 248 -13.08 -35.07 16.98
CA SER A 248 -11.99 -35.69 16.23
C SER A 248 -12.17 -37.20 16.03
N GLY A 249 -12.04 -37.66 14.78
CA GLY A 249 -12.12 -39.08 14.41
C GLY A 249 -13.54 -39.67 14.48
N SER A 250 -14.57 -38.83 14.54
CA SER A 250 -15.97 -39.25 14.51
C SER A 250 -16.51 -39.54 13.12
N GLY A 251 -15.81 -39.11 12.06
CA GLY A 251 -16.25 -39.18 10.67
C GLY A 251 -17.49 -38.32 10.36
N LYS A 252 -17.89 -37.44 11.29
CA LYS A 252 -19.13 -36.69 11.19
C LYS A 252 -19.05 -35.59 10.14
N ILE A 253 -20.04 -35.58 9.26
CA ILE A 253 -20.40 -34.48 8.38
C ILE A 253 -21.90 -34.24 8.58
N ILE A 254 -22.26 -33.09 9.15
CA ILE A 254 -23.62 -32.82 9.63
C ILE A 254 -24.15 -31.51 9.04
N LEU A 255 -25.31 -31.57 8.40
CA LEU A 255 -26.04 -30.35 8.02
C LEU A 255 -26.91 -29.89 9.18
N TYR A 256 -26.67 -28.67 9.66
CA TYR A 256 -27.46 -28.04 10.71
C TYR A 256 -28.43 -26.99 10.14
N GLY A 257 -29.55 -26.79 10.84
CA GLY A 257 -30.52 -25.74 10.53
C GLY A 257 -31.24 -25.94 9.19
N PRO A 258 -31.72 -24.86 8.55
CA PRO A 258 -32.47 -24.93 7.28
C PRO A 258 -31.72 -25.63 6.14
N ALA A 259 -30.38 -25.64 6.17
CA ALA A 259 -29.55 -26.36 5.20
C ALA A 259 -29.81 -27.88 5.20
N SER A 260 -30.36 -28.43 6.29
CA SER A 260 -30.83 -29.82 6.39
C SER A 260 -31.87 -30.20 5.32
N LYS A 261 -32.60 -29.23 4.74
CA LYS A 261 -33.55 -29.49 3.65
C LYS A 261 -32.88 -29.64 2.28
N LYS A 262 -31.60 -29.26 2.16
CA LYS A 262 -30.82 -29.22 0.91
C LYS A 262 -29.93 -30.45 0.73
N GLY A 263 -29.88 -31.34 1.71
CA GLY A 263 -29.12 -32.59 1.65
C GLY A 263 -29.84 -33.70 2.41
N LYS A 264 -29.58 -34.95 2.04
CA LYS A 264 -30.17 -36.12 2.71
C LYS A 264 -29.05 -36.92 3.36
N CYS A 265 -29.31 -37.40 4.57
CA CYS A 265 -28.47 -38.43 5.17
C CYS A 265 -28.77 -39.76 4.47
N VAL A 266 -27.75 -40.40 3.93
CA VAL A 266 -27.87 -41.76 3.40
C VAL A 266 -27.54 -42.71 4.55
N LEU A 267 -28.57 -43.19 5.23
CA LEU A 267 -28.44 -44.26 6.21
C LEU A 267 -28.48 -45.60 5.49
N THR A 268 -27.32 -46.13 5.09
CA THR A 268 -27.20 -47.55 4.74
C THR A 268 -27.15 -48.37 6.02
N LYS A 269 -28.26 -49.03 6.37
CA LYS A 269 -28.28 -50.05 7.42
C LYS A 269 -27.52 -51.28 6.93
N THR A 270 -26.36 -51.56 7.50
CA THR A 270 -25.77 -52.91 7.52
C THR A 270 -26.14 -53.59 8.85
N LYS A 271 -26.38 -54.90 8.80
CA LYS A 271 -26.95 -55.69 9.91
C LYS A 271 -26.03 -55.85 11.12
N ASP A 272 -24.77 -55.44 11.06
CA ASP A 272 -23.77 -55.66 12.10
C ASP A 272 -22.96 -54.39 12.40
N GLY A 273 -23.57 -53.45 13.13
CA GLY A 273 -22.90 -52.23 13.59
C GLY A 273 -22.70 -51.17 12.50
N ILE A 274 -22.77 -49.90 12.91
CA ILE A 274 -22.63 -48.73 12.01
C ILE A 274 -21.19 -48.69 11.49
N CYS A 275 -20.98 -49.34 10.34
CA CYS A 275 -19.75 -49.28 9.56
C CYS A 275 -20.11 -48.73 8.18
N CYS A 276 -19.78 -47.46 7.94
CA CYS A 276 -19.87 -46.86 6.62
C CYS A 276 -18.70 -47.38 5.78
N ARG A 277 -18.97 -48.32 4.86
CA ARG A 277 -18.06 -48.66 3.76
C ARG A 277 -18.78 -48.53 2.41
N LEU A 278 -17.99 -48.11 1.43
CA LEU A 278 -18.33 -47.63 0.09
C LEU A 278 -19.18 -48.57 -0.76
N SER A 279 -19.91 -47.97 -1.71
CA SER A 279 -19.98 -48.50 -3.07
C SER A 279 -20.16 -47.34 -4.07
N CYS A 280 -19.41 -47.45 -5.16
CA CYS A 280 -19.26 -46.53 -6.29
C CYS A 280 -20.57 -46.06 -6.94
#